data_AF-A0A944IH51-F1
#
_entry.id   AF-A0A944IH51-F1
#
_cell.length_a   1.000
_cell.length_b   1.000
_cell.length_c   1.000
_cell.angle_alpha   90.00
_cell.angle_beta   90.00
_cell.angle_gamma   90.00
#
_symmetry.space_group_name_H-M   'P 1'
#
loop_
_entity.id
_entity.type
_entity.pdbx_description
1 polymer ?
#
loop_
_entity_poly.entity_id
_entity_poly.type
_entity_poly.pdbx_seq_one_letter_code
_entity_poly.pdbx_strand_id
1 'polypeptide(L)'
;IALTGSASSVYVVLIGLLMAQYTFTGYDASAHMTEETIDASTAGPKGIVRSILVSLAAGFVLLFGFTYAIHSYSGALESTTGVPPAQILMDALGAAAGKWLLLVIIVAQLFCGMASVTANSRMIYAFSRDGALPFSRTWHKLNPATRTPTNAVWLATGGAFALGLPYLWNSTAYAAVTSIATIGLYIAYVIPTFLRLRQGDRFERGPWHLGSWSTIVGTIAIAWVLVITVLFMLPQTSPITARTFNYAPVAVGVVVAFCGAWWLASARKWFLNPAHSRSSGFSREARGQEPHRL
;
A
#
# COMPACT_ATOMS: atom_id res chain seq x y z
N ILE A 1 -2.64 -25.95 -6.03
CA ILE A 1 -3.79 -25.90 -6.95
C ILE A 1 -4.93 -26.82 -6.49
N ALA A 2 -4.68 -27.81 -5.60
CA ALA A 2 -5.71 -28.70 -5.06
C ALA A 2 -6.47 -28.22 -3.80
N LEU A 3 -6.66 -26.91 -3.59
CA LEU A 3 -7.41 -26.37 -2.42
C LEU A 3 -8.78 -25.80 -2.76
N THR A 4 -9.28 -26.04 -3.97
CA THR A 4 -10.62 -25.66 -4.39
C THR A 4 -11.30 -26.85 -5.06
N GLY A 5 -11.67 -27.86 -4.27
CA GLY A 5 -12.39 -29.05 -4.75
C GLY A 5 -13.77 -28.80 -5.38
N SER A 6 -14.15 -27.54 -5.62
CA SER A 6 -15.43 -27.11 -6.18
C SER A 6 -15.42 -25.73 -6.85
N ALA A 7 -14.26 -25.04 -6.97
CA ALA A 7 -14.23 -23.72 -7.60
C ALA A 7 -13.94 -23.84 -9.10
N SER A 8 -14.65 -23.05 -9.92
CA SER A 8 -14.40 -23.01 -11.36
C SER A 8 -12.95 -22.59 -11.66
N SER A 9 -12.34 -23.10 -12.73
CA SER A 9 -10.98 -22.71 -13.13
C SER A 9 -10.82 -21.18 -13.24
N VAL A 10 -11.90 -20.49 -13.61
CA VAL A 10 -11.99 -19.02 -13.64
C VAL A 10 -11.76 -18.42 -12.25
N TYR A 11 -12.38 -18.96 -11.21
CA TYR A 11 -12.18 -18.50 -9.83
C TYR A 11 -10.71 -18.63 -9.41
N VAL A 12 -10.07 -19.76 -9.72
CA VAL A 12 -8.66 -19.99 -9.37
C VAL A 12 -7.74 -18.98 -10.07
N VAL A 13 -8.01 -18.68 -11.35
CA VAL A 13 -7.26 -17.65 -12.09
C VAL A 13 -7.47 -16.26 -11.46
N LEU A 14 -8.72 -15.90 -11.11
CA LEU A 14 -9.03 -14.61 -10.50
C LEU A 14 -8.39 -14.45 -9.11
N ILE A 15 -8.34 -15.51 -8.32
CA ILE A 15 -7.62 -15.52 -7.03
C ILE A 15 -6.10 -15.44 -7.27
N GLY A 16 -5.56 -16.03 -8.33
CA GLY A 16 -4.14 -15.87 -8.70
C GLY A 16 -3.72 -14.41 -8.93
N LEU A 17 -4.62 -13.58 -9.48
CA LEU A 17 -4.38 -12.15 -9.70
C LEU A 17 -4.14 -11.37 -8.39
N LEU A 18 -4.61 -11.87 -7.24
CA LEU A 18 -4.43 -11.24 -5.92
C LEU A 18 -2.96 -10.98 -5.60
N MET A 19 -2.11 -11.99 -5.78
CA MET A 19 -0.68 -11.91 -5.42
C MET A 19 0.09 -11.00 -6.38
N ALA A 20 -0.26 -11.03 -7.67
CA ALA A 20 0.30 -10.11 -8.64
C ALA A 20 -0.04 -8.66 -8.29
N GLN A 21 -1.29 -8.41 -7.92
CA GLN A 21 -1.76 -7.08 -7.54
C GLN A 21 -1.11 -6.57 -6.24
N TYR A 22 -0.97 -7.42 -5.21
CA TYR A 22 -0.24 -7.07 -4.00
C TYR A 22 1.22 -6.63 -4.29
N THR A 23 1.86 -7.28 -5.27
CA THR A 23 3.25 -7.00 -5.66
C THR A 23 3.41 -5.63 -6.31
N PHE A 24 2.39 -5.13 -7.01
CA PHE A 24 2.39 -3.79 -7.63
C PHE A 24 1.87 -2.69 -6.71
N THR A 25 2.04 -2.83 -5.39
CA THR A 25 1.71 -1.76 -4.43
C THR A 25 2.90 -0.85 -4.15
N GLY A 26 2.66 0.39 -3.72
CA GLY A 26 3.72 1.32 -3.29
C GLY A 26 4.46 2.06 -4.41
N TYR A 27 3.99 1.99 -5.66
CA TYR A 27 4.58 2.76 -6.76
C TYR A 27 4.49 4.29 -6.58
N ASP A 28 3.60 4.76 -5.70
CA ASP A 28 3.41 6.16 -5.34
C ASP A 28 4.34 6.62 -4.22
N ALA A 29 5.21 5.75 -3.70
CA ALA A 29 6.21 6.13 -2.70
C ALA A 29 7.07 7.32 -3.16
N SER A 30 7.32 7.44 -4.47
CA SER A 30 8.00 8.60 -5.05
C SER A 30 7.22 9.91 -4.86
N ALA A 31 5.89 9.85 -4.82
CA ALA A 31 5.03 11.02 -4.55
C ALA A 31 5.18 11.52 -3.11
N HIS A 32 5.48 10.64 -2.17
CA HIS A 32 5.69 11.05 -0.77
C HIS A 32 7.02 11.77 -0.52
N MET A 33 7.98 11.64 -1.44
CA MET A 33 9.31 12.30 -1.39
C MET A 33 9.42 13.45 -2.41
N THR A 34 8.30 13.92 -2.95
CA THR A 34 8.34 14.95 -4.00
C THR A 34 8.92 16.27 -3.52
N GLU A 35 8.78 16.61 -2.23
CA GLU A 35 9.35 17.84 -1.68
C GLU A 35 10.88 17.88 -1.77
N GLU A 36 11.53 16.72 -1.89
CA GLU A 36 12.98 16.58 -2.01
C GLU A 36 13.43 16.33 -3.45
N THR A 37 12.50 16.34 -4.41
CA THR A 37 12.74 16.00 -5.82
C THR A 37 12.86 17.25 -6.68
N ILE A 38 13.90 17.31 -7.52
CA ILE A 38 14.05 18.38 -8.53
C ILE A 38 12.97 18.20 -9.60
N ASP A 39 12.26 19.28 -9.95
CA ASP A 39 11.15 19.27 -10.91
C ASP A 39 10.02 18.30 -10.51
N ALA A 40 9.64 18.32 -9.22
CA ALA A 40 8.68 17.39 -8.61
C ALA A 40 7.35 17.24 -9.38
N SER A 41 6.84 18.32 -9.97
CA SER A 41 5.57 18.35 -10.73
C SER A 41 5.60 17.48 -11.99
N THR A 42 6.78 17.20 -12.53
CA THR A 42 6.99 16.36 -13.72
C THR A 42 7.73 15.06 -13.40
N ALA A 43 8.75 15.14 -12.54
CA ALA A 43 9.57 14.00 -12.15
C ALA A 43 8.78 12.99 -11.30
N GLY A 44 7.92 13.45 -10.39
CA GLY A 44 7.08 12.59 -9.56
C GLY A 44 6.18 11.67 -10.39
N PRO A 45 5.30 12.21 -11.25
CA PRO A 45 4.42 11.39 -12.10
C PRO A 45 5.18 10.48 -13.07
N LYS A 46 6.27 10.96 -13.69
CA LYS A 46 7.13 10.13 -14.55
C LYS A 46 7.78 8.99 -13.76
N GLY A 47 8.20 9.25 -12.52
CA GLY A 47 8.77 8.26 -11.61
C GLY A 47 7.80 7.12 -11.33
N ILE A 48 6.54 7.43 -11.03
CA ILE A 48 5.47 6.44 -10.82
C ILE A 48 5.29 5.55 -12.05
N VAL A 49 5.17 6.13 -13.24
CA VAL A 49 4.95 5.34 -14.47
C VAL A 49 6.17 4.46 -14.77
N ARG A 50 7.39 5.02 -14.65
CA ARG A 50 8.62 4.27 -14.91
C ARG A 50 8.83 3.14 -13.90
N SER A 51 8.52 3.35 -12.62
CA SER A 51 8.65 2.30 -11.60
C SER A 51 7.74 1.13 -11.91
N ILE A 52 6.49 1.38 -12.32
CA ILE A 52 5.55 0.33 -12.74
C ILE A 52 6.09 -0.45 -13.93
N LEU A 53 6.58 0.24 -14.98
CA LEU A 53 7.09 -0.42 -16.19
C LEU A 53 8.34 -1.27 -15.92
N VAL A 54 9.27 -0.76 -15.11
CA VAL A 54 10.48 -1.49 -14.72
C VAL A 54 10.12 -2.70 -13.86
N SER A 55 9.24 -2.54 -12.87
CA SER A 55 8.76 -3.64 -12.03
C SER A 55 8.00 -4.68 -12.85
N LEU A 56 7.26 -4.28 -13.88
CA LEU A 56 6.60 -5.21 -14.79
C LEU A 56 7.60 -6.04 -15.56
N ALA A 57 8.60 -5.42 -16.18
CA ALA A 57 9.60 -6.15 -16.95
C ALA A 57 10.46 -7.06 -16.06
N ALA A 58 11.00 -6.53 -14.96
CA ALA A 58 11.86 -7.28 -14.05
C ALA A 58 11.07 -8.40 -13.33
N GLY A 59 9.86 -8.09 -12.85
CA GLY A 59 8.98 -9.06 -12.21
C GLY A 59 8.56 -10.17 -13.16
N PHE A 60 8.28 -9.86 -14.43
CA PHE A 60 7.94 -10.86 -15.43
C PHE A 60 9.10 -11.84 -15.69
N VAL A 61 10.32 -11.33 -15.86
CA VAL A 61 11.53 -12.17 -16.03
C VAL A 61 11.76 -13.05 -14.81
N LEU A 62 11.62 -12.48 -13.60
CA LEU A 62 11.78 -13.21 -12.36
C LEU A 62 10.75 -14.35 -12.23
N LEU A 63 9.47 -14.06 -12.47
CA LEU A 63 8.39 -15.06 -12.38
C LEU A 63 8.55 -16.16 -13.42
N PHE A 64 9.01 -15.83 -14.63
CA PHE A 64 9.33 -16.84 -15.64
C PHE A 64 10.47 -17.75 -15.18
N GLY A 65 11.54 -17.18 -14.63
CA GLY A 65 12.65 -17.94 -14.05
C GLY A 65 12.22 -18.86 -12.92
N PHE A 66 11.42 -18.35 -11.97
CA PHE A 66 10.87 -19.17 -10.88
C PHE A 66 9.99 -20.30 -11.40
N THR A 67 9.12 -20.03 -12.37
CA THR A 67 8.22 -21.04 -12.94
C THR A 67 8.99 -22.14 -13.65
N TYR A 68 10.05 -21.78 -14.38
CA TYR A 68 10.94 -22.74 -15.04
C TYR A 68 11.75 -23.58 -14.04
N ALA A 69 12.11 -23.00 -12.89
CA ALA A 69 12.89 -23.67 -11.84
C ALA A 69 12.08 -24.66 -10.98
N ILE A 70 10.76 -24.77 -11.16
CA ILE A 70 9.93 -25.72 -10.39
C ILE A 70 10.22 -27.15 -10.86
N HIS A 71 10.93 -27.92 -10.05
CA HIS A 71 11.15 -29.35 -10.30
C HIS A 71 9.95 -30.22 -9.87
N SER A 72 9.37 -29.95 -8.71
CA SER A 72 8.20 -30.67 -8.19
C SER A 72 7.26 -29.71 -7.47
N TYR A 73 6.05 -29.58 -8.01
CA TYR A 73 5.03 -28.70 -7.44
C TYR A 73 4.56 -29.17 -6.06
N SER A 74 4.29 -30.48 -5.89
CA SER A 74 3.92 -31.06 -4.59
C SER A 74 5.08 -31.00 -3.61
N GLY A 75 6.30 -31.30 -4.07
CA GLY A 75 7.51 -31.22 -3.25
C GLY A 75 7.76 -29.81 -2.69
N ALA A 76 7.56 -28.77 -3.50
CA ALA A 76 7.70 -27.40 -3.05
C ALA A 76 6.61 -26.99 -2.03
N LEU A 77 5.35 -27.38 -2.28
CA LEU A 77 4.21 -27.04 -1.42
C LEU A 77 4.23 -27.74 -0.06
N GLU A 78 4.58 -29.02 -0.04
CA GLU A 78 4.56 -29.86 1.17
C GLU A 78 5.92 -29.88 1.88
N SER A 79 6.88 -29.09 1.41
CA SER A 79 8.22 -29.03 1.99
C SER A 79 8.17 -28.58 3.45
N THR A 80 9.08 -29.15 4.24
CA THR A 80 9.29 -28.79 5.65
C THR A 80 9.75 -27.34 5.83
N THR A 81 10.19 -26.67 4.76
CA THR A 81 10.53 -25.25 4.79
C THR A 81 9.31 -24.36 5.01
N GLY A 82 8.10 -24.83 4.66
CA GLY A 82 6.85 -24.08 4.75
C GLY A 82 6.77 -22.86 3.82
N VAL A 83 7.79 -22.62 2.99
CA VAL A 83 7.90 -21.45 2.10
C VAL A 83 8.29 -21.94 0.70
N PRO A 84 7.31 -22.17 -0.21
CA PRO A 84 7.58 -22.80 -1.50
C PRO A 84 8.64 -22.12 -2.37
N PRO A 85 8.73 -20.77 -2.44
CA PRO A 85 9.82 -20.11 -3.17
C PRO A 85 11.21 -20.45 -2.64
N ALA A 86 11.37 -20.65 -1.33
CA ALA A 86 12.64 -21.03 -0.73
C ALA A 86 13.05 -22.44 -1.13
N GLN A 87 12.09 -23.38 -1.13
CA GLN A 87 12.35 -24.74 -1.59
C GLN A 87 12.74 -24.77 -3.07
N ILE A 88 12.03 -24.04 -3.94
CA ILE A 88 12.32 -23.96 -5.38
C ILE A 88 13.76 -23.49 -5.61
N LEU A 89 14.22 -22.47 -4.88
CA LEU A 89 15.60 -21.98 -5.01
C LEU A 89 16.64 -23.01 -4.55
N MET A 90 16.36 -23.73 -3.46
CA MET A 90 17.27 -24.77 -2.97
C MET A 90 17.32 -25.99 -3.90
N ASP A 91 16.19 -26.36 -4.52
CA ASP A 91 16.12 -27.48 -5.46
C ASP A 91 16.83 -27.15 -6.79
N ALA A 92 16.75 -25.90 -7.24
CA ALA A 92 17.34 -25.47 -8.50
C ALA A 92 18.85 -25.13 -8.40
N LEU A 93 19.29 -24.50 -7.31
CA LEU A 93 20.65 -23.99 -7.14
C LEU A 93 21.51 -24.82 -6.16
N GLY A 94 20.88 -25.77 -5.45
CA GLY A 94 21.48 -26.44 -4.29
C GLY A 94 21.34 -25.64 -3.00
N ALA A 95 21.42 -26.34 -1.86
CA ALA A 95 21.09 -25.77 -0.55
C ALA A 95 21.93 -24.54 -0.16
N ALA A 96 23.23 -24.53 -0.47
CA ALA A 96 24.12 -23.42 -0.09
C ALA A 96 23.81 -22.14 -0.87
N ALA A 97 23.72 -22.24 -2.20
CA ALA A 97 23.41 -21.10 -3.07
C ALA A 97 21.97 -20.60 -2.87
N GLY A 98 21.01 -21.52 -2.71
CA GLY A 98 19.62 -21.16 -2.40
C GLY A 98 19.49 -20.37 -1.09
N LYS A 99 20.17 -20.80 -0.02
CA LYS A 99 20.20 -20.07 1.26
C LYS A 99 20.87 -18.69 1.14
N TRP A 100 21.95 -18.58 0.37
CA TRP A 100 22.58 -17.28 0.11
C TRP A 100 21.64 -16.31 -0.61
N LEU A 101 20.93 -16.79 -1.64
CA LEU A 101 19.97 -15.96 -2.37
C LEU A 101 18.79 -15.55 -1.48
N LEU A 102 18.33 -16.44 -0.59
CA LEU A 102 17.31 -16.10 0.42
C LEU A 102 17.77 -14.98 1.36
N LEU A 103 19.05 -14.97 1.75
CA LEU A 103 19.60 -13.88 2.55
C LEU A 103 19.56 -12.54 1.80
N VAL A 104 19.88 -12.54 0.50
CA VAL A 104 19.74 -11.34 -0.36
C VAL A 104 18.28 -10.87 -0.41
N ILE A 105 17.33 -11.79 -0.55
CA ILE A 105 15.88 -11.46 -0.55
C ILE A 105 15.46 -10.84 0.79
N ILE A 106 15.94 -11.37 1.93
CA ILE A 106 15.65 -10.82 3.26
C ILE A 106 16.18 -9.39 3.36
N VAL A 107 17.42 -9.14 2.92
CA VAL A 107 18.02 -7.79 2.92
C VAL A 107 17.20 -6.84 2.04
N ALA A 108 16.81 -7.26 0.84
CA ALA A 108 15.95 -6.47 -0.04
C ALA A 108 14.60 -6.14 0.61
N GLN A 109 14.00 -7.10 1.33
CA GLN A 109 12.74 -6.90 2.06
C GLN A 109 12.89 -5.90 3.21
N LEU A 110 14.03 -5.88 3.91
CA LEU A 110 14.32 -4.89 4.95
C LEU A 110 14.42 -3.47 4.36
N PHE A 111 15.06 -3.30 3.20
CA PHE A 111 15.09 -2.02 2.50
C PHE A 111 13.69 -1.55 2.10
N CYS A 112 12.86 -2.44 1.57
CA CYS A 112 11.46 -2.15 1.26
C CYS A 112 10.66 -1.73 2.51
N GLY A 113 10.85 -2.44 3.63
CA GLY A 113 10.24 -2.10 4.92
C GLY A 113 10.66 -0.71 5.41
N MET A 114 11.95 -0.37 5.35
CA MET A 114 12.45 0.95 5.72
C MET A 114 11.84 2.06 4.86
N ALA A 115 11.74 1.86 3.54
CA ALA A 115 11.09 2.81 2.63
C ALA A 115 9.61 3.01 2.99
N SER A 116 8.90 1.92 3.29
CA SER A 116 7.49 1.94 3.68
C SER A 116 7.25 2.70 4.99
N VAL A 117 8.09 2.47 6.01
CA VAL A 117 8.02 3.19 7.29
C VAL A 117 8.33 4.68 7.09
N THR A 118 9.26 5.02 6.20
CA THR A 118 9.61 6.41 5.87
C THR A 118 8.43 7.13 5.23
N ALA A 119 7.79 6.54 4.22
CA ALA A 119 6.60 7.11 3.58
C ALA A 119 5.43 7.25 4.58
N ASN A 120 5.13 6.20 5.34
CA ASN A 120 4.02 6.18 6.28
C ASN A 120 4.18 7.22 7.41
N SER A 121 5.37 7.33 8.00
CA SER A 121 5.64 8.30 9.07
C SER A 121 5.48 9.75 8.59
N ARG A 122 5.83 10.07 7.34
CA ARG A 122 5.61 11.39 6.75
C ARG A 122 4.13 11.67 6.51
N MET A 123 3.35 10.68 6.05
CA MET A 123 1.90 10.83 5.95
C MET A 123 1.28 11.09 7.33
N ILE A 124 1.62 10.30 8.34
CA ILE A 124 1.14 10.49 9.72
C ILE A 124 1.49 11.90 10.22
N TYR A 125 2.71 12.35 9.98
CA TYR A 125 3.15 13.70 10.35
C TYR A 125 2.34 14.79 9.64
N ALA A 126 2.15 14.70 8.32
CA ALA A 126 1.37 15.65 7.53
C ALA A 126 -0.10 15.70 7.98
N PHE A 127 -0.74 14.55 8.15
CA PHE A 127 -2.12 14.49 8.67
C PHE A 127 -2.22 15.01 10.11
N SER A 128 -1.18 14.81 10.93
CA SER A 128 -1.15 15.33 12.29
C SER A 128 -0.93 16.84 12.34
N ARG A 129 -0.13 17.40 11.42
CA ARG A 129 -0.01 18.85 11.23
C ARG A 129 -1.38 19.47 10.97
N ASP A 130 -2.16 18.82 10.13
CA ASP A 130 -3.51 19.27 9.78
C ASP A 130 -4.56 18.91 10.86
N GLY A 131 -4.13 18.35 12.00
CA GLY A 131 -5.00 18.00 13.12
C GLY A 131 -5.94 16.82 12.86
N ALA A 132 -5.76 16.09 11.75
CA ALA A 132 -6.67 15.06 11.27
C ALA A 132 -6.67 13.80 12.15
N LEU A 133 -5.58 13.55 12.89
CA LEU A 133 -5.41 12.38 13.74
C LEU A 133 -5.76 12.66 15.21
N PRO A 134 -6.34 11.67 15.94
CA PRO A 134 -6.46 11.77 17.39
C PRO A 134 -5.06 11.89 18.01
N PHE A 135 -4.93 12.75 19.02
CA PHE A 135 -3.63 13.11 19.63
C PHE A 135 -2.60 13.71 18.65
N SER A 136 -3.04 14.38 17.58
CA SER A 136 -2.21 15.07 16.58
C SER A 136 -1.03 15.87 17.15
N ARG A 137 -1.19 16.50 18.31
CA ARG A 137 -0.13 17.25 19.01
C ARG A 137 1.10 16.41 19.38
N THR A 138 0.94 15.10 19.58
CA THR A 138 2.03 14.18 19.92
C THR A 138 2.77 13.73 18.66
N TRP A 139 2.01 13.42 17.62
CA TRP A 139 2.51 12.88 16.35
C TRP A 139 3.17 13.93 15.46
N HIS A 140 2.76 15.20 15.59
CA HIS A 140 3.35 16.34 14.87
C HIS A 140 4.68 16.82 15.45
N LYS A 141 5.17 16.26 16.57
CA LYS A 141 6.45 16.69 17.15
C LYS A 141 7.62 16.14 16.32
N LEU A 142 8.50 17.04 15.88
CA LEU A 142 9.79 16.69 15.28
C LEU A 142 10.85 16.56 16.37
N ASN A 143 11.77 15.62 16.20
CA ASN A 143 12.95 15.52 17.03
C ASN A 143 13.91 16.68 16.71
N PRO A 144 14.35 17.49 17.69
CA PRO A 144 15.24 18.62 17.44
C PRO A 144 16.59 18.26 16.82
N ALA A 145 17.12 17.07 17.13
CA ALA A 145 18.44 16.64 16.67
C ALA A 145 18.42 16.09 15.24
N THR A 146 17.46 15.22 14.93
CA THR A 146 17.38 14.54 13.62
C THR A 146 16.43 15.22 12.64
N ARG A 147 15.62 16.18 13.10
CA ARG A 147 14.53 16.81 12.33
C ARG A 147 13.54 15.80 11.71
N THR A 148 13.44 14.61 12.30
CA THR A 148 12.52 13.55 11.86
C THR A 148 11.34 13.38 12.83
N PRO A 149 10.15 12.96 12.35
CA PRO A 149 8.97 12.76 13.19
C PRO A 149 9.04 11.41 13.93
N THR A 150 9.92 11.30 14.93
CA THR A 150 10.19 10.03 15.65
C THR A 150 8.94 9.39 16.27
N ASN A 151 8.01 10.20 16.80
CA ASN A 151 6.76 9.68 17.37
C ASN A 151 5.86 9.05 16.30
N ALA A 152 5.82 9.63 15.10
CA ALA A 152 5.06 9.09 13.97
C ALA A 152 5.68 7.77 13.47
N VAL A 153 7.01 7.65 13.50
CA VAL A 153 7.72 6.40 13.19
C VAL A 153 7.34 5.30 14.19
N TRP A 154 7.36 5.57 15.49
CA TRP A 154 6.95 4.59 16.49
C TRP A 154 5.49 4.18 16.37
N LEU A 155 4.58 5.12 16.04
CA LEU A 155 3.19 4.80 15.77
C LEU A 155 3.05 3.87 14.55
N ALA A 156 3.74 4.19 13.45
CA ALA A 156 3.73 3.39 12.23
C ALA A 156 4.25 1.97 12.48
N THR A 157 5.43 1.85 13.09
CA THR A 157 6.08 0.55 13.36
C THR A 157 5.34 -0.24 14.42
N GLY A 158 4.90 0.40 15.52
CA GLY A 158 4.14 -0.25 16.58
C GLY A 158 2.77 -0.73 16.10
N GLY A 159 2.09 0.07 15.27
CA GLY A 159 0.83 -0.32 14.63
C GLY A 159 1.01 -1.51 13.68
N ALA A 160 2.03 -1.46 12.82
CA ALA A 160 2.35 -2.58 11.92
C ALA A 160 2.73 -3.85 12.69
N PHE A 161 3.50 -3.73 13.78
CA PHE A 161 3.85 -4.85 14.64
C PHE A 161 2.60 -5.47 15.29
N ALA A 162 1.72 -4.65 15.87
CA ALA A 162 0.48 -5.11 16.48
C ALA A 162 -0.44 -5.81 15.47
N LEU A 163 -0.55 -5.27 14.25
CA LEU A 163 -1.31 -5.90 13.15
C LEU A 163 -0.68 -7.22 12.68
N GLY A 164 0.64 -7.39 12.84
CA GLY A 164 1.37 -8.61 12.50
C GLY A 164 1.27 -9.72 13.55
N LEU A 165 1.02 -9.40 14.83
CA LEU A 165 0.98 -10.39 15.92
C LEU A 165 0.02 -11.58 15.68
N PRO A 166 -1.19 -11.39 15.12
CA PRO A 166 -2.11 -12.52 14.87
C PRO A 166 -1.54 -13.61 13.95
N TYR A 167 -0.56 -13.27 13.09
CA TYR A 167 0.11 -14.26 12.22
C TYR A 167 0.81 -15.37 13.01
N LEU A 168 1.30 -15.09 14.22
CA LEU A 168 2.01 -16.07 15.05
C LEU A 168 1.14 -17.28 15.43
N TRP A 169 -0.19 -17.12 15.39
CA TRP A 169 -1.16 -18.20 15.67
C TRP A 169 -1.83 -18.77 14.42
N ASN A 170 -2.03 -17.97 13.37
CA ASN A 170 -2.77 -18.39 12.19
C ASN A 170 -2.17 -17.81 10.90
N SER A 171 -1.69 -18.67 9.99
CA SER A 171 -1.18 -18.26 8.67
C SER A 171 -2.24 -17.57 7.81
N THR A 172 -3.53 -17.87 8.02
CA THR A 172 -4.65 -17.15 7.38
C THR A 172 -4.68 -15.68 7.79
N ALA A 173 -4.20 -15.33 9.00
CA ALA A 173 -4.14 -13.94 9.44
C ALA A 173 -3.16 -13.13 8.58
N TYR A 174 -2.06 -13.71 8.10
CA TYR A 174 -1.16 -13.03 7.16
C TYR A 174 -1.87 -12.69 5.85
N ALA A 175 -2.57 -13.66 5.26
CA ALA A 175 -3.33 -13.44 4.03
C ALA A 175 -4.46 -12.40 4.22
N ALA A 176 -5.09 -12.37 5.40
CA ALA A 176 -6.07 -11.35 5.74
C ALA A 176 -5.42 -9.96 5.84
N VAL A 177 -4.29 -9.83 6.56
CA VAL A 177 -3.57 -8.55 6.72
C VAL A 177 -3.09 -8.00 5.37
N THR A 178 -2.50 -8.84 4.51
CA THR A 178 -2.08 -8.42 3.17
C THR A 178 -3.28 -7.99 2.32
N SER A 179 -4.40 -8.72 2.40
CA SER A 179 -5.63 -8.35 1.68
C SER A 179 -6.18 -7.00 2.17
N ILE A 180 -6.22 -6.76 3.48
CA ILE A 180 -6.68 -5.48 4.07
C ILE A 180 -5.79 -4.32 3.63
N ALA A 181 -4.47 -4.49 3.73
CA ALA A 181 -3.50 -3.48 3.31
C ALA A 181 -3.69 -3.13 1.83
N THR A 182 -3.87 -4.14 0.98
CA THR A 182 -4.04 -3.96 -0.46
C THR A 182 -5.36 -3.26 -0.79
N ILE A 183 -6.48 -3.73 -0.24
CA ILE A 183 -7.80 -3.11 -0.46
C ILE A 183 -7.78 -1.66 0.00
N GLY A 184 -7.31 -1.40 1.22
CA GLY A 184 -7.28 -0.05 1.80
C GLY A 184 -6.46 0.91 0.94
N LEU A 185 -5.29 0.47 0.47
CA LEU A 185 -4.42 1.26 -0.38
C LEU A 185 -5.05 1.56 -1.76
N TYR A 186 -5.64 0.57 -2.43
CA TYR A 186 -6.28 0.79 -3.73
C TYR A 186 -7.54 1.66 -3.64
N ILE A 187 -8.33 1.52 -2.57
CA ILE A 187 -9.44 2.44 -2.30
C ILE A 187 -8.90 3.87 -2.11
N ALA A 188 -7.81 4.05 -1.35
CA ALA A 188 -7.19 5.36 -1.17
C ALA A 188 -6.71 5.95 -2.50
N TYR A 189 -6.14 5.15 -3.40
CA TYR A 189 -5.69 5.60 -4.72
C TYR A 189 -6.82 6.00 -5.66
N VAL A 190 -7.95 5.29 -5.59
CA VAL A 190 -9.06 5.53 -6.53
C VAL A 190 -9.89 6.76 -6.16
N ILE A 191 -9.91 7.16 -4.89
CA ILE A 191 -10.67 8.33 -4.41
C ILE A 191 -10.26 9.62 -5.14
N PRO A 192 -8.97 10.03 -5.19
CA PRO A 192 -8.54 11.18 -5.96
C PRO A 192 -8.87 11.07 -7.46
N THR A 193 -8.72 9.87 -8.05
CA THR A 193 -9.07 9.64 -9.46
C THR A 193 -10.56 9.87 -9.71
N PHE A 194 -11.43 9.37 -8.83
CA PHE A 194 -12.87 9.59 -8.91
C PHE A 194 -13.24 11.06 -8.74
N LEU A 195 -12.65 11.75 -7.76
CA LEU A 195 -12.89 13.18 -7.55
C LEU A 195 -12.44 14.02 -8.76
N ARG A 196 -11.31 13.67 -9.38
CA ARG A 196 -10.81 14.29 -10.61
C ARG A 196 -11.78 14.10 -11.77
N LEU A 197 -12.35 12.91 -11.95
CA LEU A 197 -13.37 12.67 -12.99
C LEU A 197 -14.65 13.47 -12.72
N ARG A 198 -15.06 13.59 -11.45
CA ARG A 198 -16.25 14.35 -11.06
C ARG A 198 -16.10 15.86 -11.29
N GLN A 199 -14.89 16.41 -11.14
CA GLN A 199 -14.61 17.81 -11.45
C GLN A 199 -14.72 18.14 -12.95
N GLY A 200 -14.55 17.15 -13.83
CA GLY A 200 -14.63 17.34 -15.28
C GLY A 200 -13.67 18.42 -15.76
N ASP A 201 -14.18 19.36 -16.56
CA ASP A 201 -13.38 20.43 -17.19
C ASP A 201 -12.91 21.51 -16.21
N ARG A 202 -13.38 21.50 -14.95
CA ARG A 202 -12.90 22.41 -13.91
C ARG A 202 -11.52 22.02 -13.37
N PHE A 203 -11.03 20.83 -13.73
CA PHE A 203 -9.74 20.34 -13.25
C PHE A 203 -8.59 20.99 -14.02
N GLU A 204 -7.74 21.75 -13.32
CA GLU A 204 -6.52 22.31 -13.88
C GLU A 204 -5.46 21.23 -14.06
N ARG A 205 -4.93 21.10 -15.27
CA ARG A 205 -3.95 20.06 -15.61
C ARG A 205 -2.55 20.51 -15.19
N GLY A 206 -1.82 19.60 -14.54
CA GLY A 206 -0.39 19.79 -14.27
C GLY A 206 0.47 19.66 -15.54
N PRO A 207 1.77 20.01 -15.45
CA PRO A 207 2.70 19.98 -16.58
C PRO A 207 2.90 18.58 -17.18
N TRP A 208 2.70 17.52 -16.37
CA TRP A 208 2.58 16.16 -16.87
C TRP A 208 1.12 15.71 -16.86
N HIS A 209 0.59 15.34 -18.02
CA HIS A 209 -0.80 14.89 -18.16
C HIS A 209 -0.98 13.86 -19.27
N LEU A 210 -2.01 13.02 -19.13
CA LEU A 210 -2.43 12.04 -20.14
C LEU A 210 -3.35 12.64 -21.23
N GLY A 211 -3.67 13.94 -21.16
CA GLY A 211 -4.59 14.58 -22.10
C GLY A 211 -5.99 13.98 -22.04
N SER A 212 -6.57 13.68 -23.20
CA SER A 212 -7.90 13.05 -23.33
C SER A 212 -7.96 11.63 -22.73
N TRP A 213 -6.85 10.90 -22.74
CA TRP A 213 -6.78 9.54 -22.18
C TRP A 213 -6.98 9.51 -20.67
N SER A 214 -6.78 10.62 -19.96
CA SER A 214 -6.92 10.66 -18.51
C SER A 214 -8.32 10.25 -18.03
N THR A 215 -9.37 10.54 -18.81
CA THR A 215 -10.75 10.16 -18.47
C THR A 215 -11.01 8.68 -18.69
N ILE A 216 -10.52 8.11 -19.80
CA ILE A 216 -10.64 6.68 -20.12
C ILE A 216 -9.87 5.86 -19.09
N VAL A 217 -8.59 6.17 -18.89
CA VAL A 217 -7.71 5.48 -17.94
C VAL A 217 -8.25 5.59 -16.51
N GLY A 218 -8.74 6.77 -16.11
CA GLY A 218 -9.33 6.96 -14.78
C GLY A 218 -10.60 6.11 -14.57
N THR A 219 -11.45 6.00 -15.58
CA THR A 219 -12.68 5.19 -15.51
C THR A 219 -12.35 3.69 -15.43
N ILE A 220 -11.40 3.23 -16.24
CA ILE A 220 -10.91 1.84 -16.20
C ILE A 220 -10.28 1.54 -14.84
N ALA A 221 -9.48 2.46 -14.30
CA ALA A 221 -8.86 2.30 -12.97
C ALA A 221 -9.92 2.16 -11.87
N ILE A 222 -11.00 2.94 -11.90
CA ILE A 222 -12.10 2.82 -10.94
C ILE A 222 -12.80 1.47 -11.06
N ALA A 223 -13.17 1.08 -12.28
CA ALA A 223 -13.83 -0.20 -12.52
C ALA A 223 -12.95 -1.37 -12.05
N TRP A 224 -11.65 -1.32 -12.36
CA TRP A 224 -10.68 -2.33 -11.94
C TRP A 224 -10.55 -2.41 -10.41
N VAL A 225 -10.42 -1.26 -9.73
CA VAL A 225 -10.33 -1.22 -8.27
C VAL A 225 -11.60 -1.78 -7.62
N LEU A 226 -12.79 -1.54 -8.19
CA LEU A 226 -14.03 -2.14 -7.71
C LEU A 226 -14.02 -3.66 -7.87
N VAL A 227 -13.58 -4.17 -9.02
CA VAL A 227 -13.48 -5.61 -9.29
C VAL A 227 -12.51 -6.27 -8.30
N ILE A 228 -11.30 -5.75 -8.14
CA ILE A 228 -10.33 -6.33 -7.21
C ILE A 228 -10.80 -6.20 -5.75
N THR A 229 -11.47 -5.12 -5.37
CA THR A 229 -11.98 -4.98 -4.00
C THR A 229 -12.94 -6.12 -3.66
N VAL A 230 -13.83 -6.48 -4.59
CA VAL A 230 -14.72 -7.63 -4.43
C VAL A 230 -13.93 -8.94 -4.42
N LEU A 231 -12.99 -9.14 -5.34
CA LEU A 231 -12.19 -10.37 -5.39
C LEU A 231 -11.36 -10.60 -4.11
N PHE A 232 -10.79 -9.53 -3.55
CA PHE A 232 -9.99 -9.59 -2.32
C PHE A 232 -10.85 -9.86 -1.07
N MET A 233 -12.17 -9.67 -1.16
CA MET A 233 -13.13 -10.04 -0.12
C MET A 233 -13.58 -11.51 -0.20
N LEU A 234 -13.29 -12.21 -1.30
CA LEU A 234 -13.68 -13.61 -1.49
C LEU A 234 -12.75 -14.59 -0.74
N PRO A 235 -13.21 -15.81 -0.42
CA PRO A 235 -12.42 -16.81 0.30
C PRO A 235 -11.28 -17.38 -0.55
N GLN A 236 -10.04 -17.32 -0.06
CA GLN A 236 -8.87 -17.82 -0.79
C GLN A 236 -8.62 -19.33 -0.60
N THR A 237 -9.26 -19.95 0.40
CA THR A 237 -9.08 -21.35 0.76
C THR A 237 -10.42 -22.05 0.98
N SER A 238 -10.47 -23.35 0.70
CA SER A 238 -11.63 -24.22 0.96
C SER A 238 -11.18 -25.43 1.78
N PRO A 239 -11.97 -25.91 2.76
CA PRO A 239 -13.29 -25.43 3.18
C PRO A 239 -13.26 -24.15 4.02
N ILE A 240 -14.35 -23.37 3.97
CA ILE A 240 -14.52 -22.14 4.74
C ILE A 240 -14.93 -22.51 6.17
N THR A 241 -14.07 -22.20 7.13
CA THR A 241 -14.27 -22.37 8.57
C THR A 241 -13.94 -21.06 9.26
N ALA A 242 -14.27 -20.90 10.55
CA ALA A 242 -13.88 -19.70 11.29
C ALA A 242 -12.35 -19.45 11.31
N ARG A 243 -11.53 -20.48 11.10
CA ARG A 243 -10.07 -20.34 11.03
C ARG A 243 -9.56 -19.97 9.63
N THR A 244 -10.31 -20.32 8.58
CA THR A 244 -9.94 -20.12 7.17
C THR A 244 -10.71 -18.98 6.49
N PHE A 245 -11.67 -18.37 7.20
CA PHE A 245 -12.44 -17.24 6.69
C PHE A 245 -11.53 -16.05 6.39
N ASN A 246 -11.77 -15.41 5.25
CA ASN A 246 -11.08 -14.18 4.89
C ASN A 246 -11.67 -13.01 5.69
N TYR A 247 -10.95 -12.55 6.71
CA TYR A 247 -11.39 -11.45 7.59
C TYR A 247 -11.22 -10.05 6.97
N ALA A 248 -10.75 -9.94 5.73
CA ALA A 248 -10.57 -8.65 5.05
C ALA A 248 -11.83 -7.77 4.99
N PRO A 249 -13.04 -8.28 4.66
CA PRO A 249 -14.25 -7.46 4.62
C PRO A 249 -14.59 -6.83 5.97
N VAL A 250 -14.40 -7.60 7.06
CA VAL A 250 -14.67 -7.14 8.43
C VAL A 250 -13.74 -5.99 8.78
N ALA A 251 -12.44 -6.15 8.54
CA ALA A 251 -11.46 -5.11 8.84
C ALA A 251 -11.67 -3.85 7.98
N VAL A 252 -11.96 -3.99 6.69
CA VAL A 252 -12.32 -2.84 5.83
C VAL A 252 -13.56 -2.13 6.37
N GLY A 253 -14.59 -2.87 6.78
CA GLY A 253 -15.79 -2.32 7.39
C GLY A 253 -15.50 -1.54 8.68
N VAL A 254 -14.64 -2.08 9.55
CA VAL A 254 -14.19 -1.40 10.79
C VAL A 254 -13.46 -0.09 10.47
N VAL A 255 -12.55 -0.09 9.50
CA VAL A 255 -11.80 1.12 9.12
C VAL A 255 -12.74 2.18 8.55
N VAL A 256 -13.63 1.81 7.63
CA VAL A 256 -14.61 2.73 7.04
C VAL A 256 -15.55 3.29 8.12
N ALA A 257 -16.02 2.45 9.03
CA ALA A 257 -16.85 2.88 10.15
C ALA A 257 -16.11 3.83 11.09
N PHE A 258 -14.84 3.56 11.41
CA PHE A 258 -14.00 4.43 12.22
C PHE A 258 -13.78 5.78 11.55
N CYS A 259 -13.40 5.81 10.27
CA CYS A 259 -13.24 7.03 9.50
C CYS A 259 -14.55 7.83 9.41
N GLY A 260 -15.67 7.16 9.16
CA GLY A 260 -17.00 7.77 9.13
C GLY A 260 -17.42 8.35 10.47
N ALA A 261 -17.21 7.61 11.57
CA ALA A 261 -17.48 8.08 12.92
C ALA A 261 -16.63 9.30 13.27
N TRP A 262 -15.32 9.28 12.96
CA TRP A 262 -14.42 10.42 13.16
C TRP A 262 -14.83 11.65 12.34
N TRP A 263 -15.22 11.43 11.07
CA TRP A 263 -15.72 12.49 10.19
C TRP A 263 -16.97 13.15 10.76
N LEU A 264 -17.96 12.35 11.18
CA LEU A 264 -19.23 12.83 11.73
C LEU A 264 -19.07 13.50 13.09
N ALA A 265 -18.21 12.96 13.96
CA ALA A 265 -17.98 13.46 15.30
C ALA A 265 -17.19 14.78 15.30
N SER A 266 -16.14 14.86 14.49
CA SER A 266 -15.14 15.93 14.56
C SER A 266 -14.86 16.57 13.20
N ALA A 267 -14.30 15.82 12.24
CA ALA A 267 -13.62 16.42 11.09
C ALA A 267 -14.54 17.25 10.17
N ARG A 268 -15.81 16.89 10.00
CA ARG A 268 -16.75 17.64 9.15
C ARG A 268 -16.94 19.10 9.57
N LYS A 269 -16.70 19.42 10.85
CA LYS A 269 -16.97 20.76 11.41
C LYS A 269 -15.84 21.75 11.12
N TRP A 270 -14.64 21.27 10.80
CA TRP A 270 -13.45 22.11 10.75
C TRP A 270 -12.49 21.81 9.59
N PHE A 271 -12.48 20.59 9.03
CA PHE A 271 -11.49 20.18 8.03
C PHE A 271 -11.68 20.87 6.66
N LEU A 272 -12.92 21.17 6.28
CA LEU A 272 -13.26 21.87 5.04
C LEU A 272 -13.59 23.36 5.26
N ASN A 273 -13.51 23.86 6.49
CA ASN A 273 -13.86 25.25 6.80
C ASN A 273 -12.58 26.10 6.81
N PRO A 274 -12.32 26.95 5.80
CA PRO A 274 -11.08 27.73 5.72
C PRO A 274 -10.92 28.72 6.87
N ALA A 275 -12.02 29.14 7.50
CA ALA A 275 -12.05 30.13 8.57
C ALA A 275 -11.85 29.55 9.98
N HIS A 276 -11.68 28.23 10.13
CA HIS A 276 -11.50 27.62 11.44
C HIS A 276 -10.08 27.86 11.97
N SER A 277 -9.91 28.03 13.28
CA SER A 277 -8.58 28.36 13.86
C SER A 277 -7.48 27.32 13.57
N ARG A 278 -7.87 26.07 13.33
CA ARG A 278 -6.99 24.97 12.91
C ARG A 278 -6.62 24.99 11.41
N SER A 279 -7.45 25.60 10.57
CA SER A 279 -7.17 25.83 9.14
C SER A 279 -6.62 27.25 8.86
N SER A 280 -6.75 28.19 9.81
CA SER A 280 -6.23 29.55 9.65
C SER A 280 -4.75 29.68 10.00
N GLY A 281 -4.19 28.75 10.78
CA GLY A 281 -2.73 28.61 10.94
C GLY A 281 -2.03 28.37 9.61
N PHE A 282 -2.66 27.57 8.74
CA PHE A 282 -2.22 27.28 7.38
C PHE A 282 -2.12 28.53 6.48
N SER A 283 -3.07 29.47 6.59
CA SER A 283 -3.02 30.73 5.82
C SER A 283 -1.99 31.74 6.34
N ARG A 284 -1.59 31.65 7.61
CA ARG A 284 -0.58 32.54 8.22
C ARG A 284 0.85 32.05 7.98
N GLU A 285 1.09 30.73 8.00
CA GLU A 285 2.40 30.16 7.65
C GLU A 285 2.68 30.26 6.14
N ALA A 286 1.68 30.04 5.28
CA ALA A 286 1.83 30.20 3.83
C ALA A 286 1.97 31.66 3.35
N ARG A 287 1.49 32.64 4.13
CA ARG A 287 1.69 34.09 3.89
C ARG A 287 2.83 34.69 4.70
N GLY A 288 3.52 33.89 5.50
CA GLY A 288 4.56 34.31 6.43
C GLY A 288 5.98 34.00 5.96
N GLN A 289 6.27 34.14 4.67
CA GLN A 289 7.63 34.42 4.22
C GLN A 289 7.70 35.90 3.86
N GLU A 290 7.85 36.74 4.89
CA GLU A 290 8.52 38.04 4.73
C GLU A 290 9.88 38.01 5.47
N PRO A 291 10.89 38.71 4.93
CA PRO A 291 12.28 38.51 5.24
C PRO A 291 12.72 39.32 6.45
N HIS A 292 13.06 38.66 7.56
CA HIS A 292 13.86 39.26 8.63
C HIS A 292 14.90 38.23 9.08
N ARG A 293 16.15 38.34 8.61
CA ARG A 293 17.25 39.24 9.05
C ARG A 293 18.18 38.49 10.03
N LEU A 294 19.41 38.29 9.52
CA LEU A 294 20.68 37.91 10.16
C LEU A 294 20.81 36.47 10.67
#